data_AF-A0AAV0QJ17-F1
#
_entry.id   AF-A0AAV0QJ17-F1
#
_cell.length_a   1.000
_cell.length_b   1.000
_cell.length_c   1.000
_cell.angle_alpha   90.00
_cell.angle_beta   90.00
_cell.angle_gamma   90.00
#
_symmetry.space_group_name_H-M   'P 1'
#
loop_
_entity.id
_entity.type
_entity.pdbx_description
1 polymer ?
#
loop_
_entity_poly.entity_id
_entity_poly.type
_entity_poly.pdbx_seq_one_letter_code
_entity_poly.pdbx_strand_id
1 'polypeptide(L)'
;MLEFHRSGIGETRVSTTDPYIVLESSIYRFLVRAFEIEVMKTPRMKKAAAAALLKNCYEKGDLPMSLSGLSVPEIALVFENADVKWDIYGVN
;
A
#
# COMPACT_ATOMS: atom_id res chain seq x y z
N MET A 1 -6.70 11.70 15.97
CA MET A 1 -6.40 12.25 14.63
C MET A 1 -5.10 13.02 14.73
N LEU A 2 -4.09 12.67 13.93
CA LEU A 2 -2.77 13.33 13.90
C LEU A 2 -2.49 13.80 12.45
N GLU A 3 -2.12 15.07 12.30
CA GLU A 3 -1.86 15.73 11.01
C GLU A 3 -0.39 16.16 10.95
N PHE A 4 0.29 15.84 9.85
CA PHE A 4 1.73 16.10 9.69
C PHE A 4 2.03 17.44 9.02
N HIS A 5 1.02 18.17 8.57
CA HIS A 5 1.14 19.49 7.97
C HIS A 5 -0.19 20.21 8.19
N ARG A 6 -0.20 21.55 8.38
CA ARG A 6 -1.34 22.31 8.93
C ARG A 6 -2.09 23.18 7.90
N SER A 7 -1.77 23.01 6.62
CA SER A 7 -2.29 23.83 5.52
C SER A 7 -3.64 23.34 4.96
N GLY A 8 -4.06 22.12 5.30
CA GLY A 8 -5.44 21.64 5.20
C GLY A 8 -5.87 21.04 3.86
N ILE A 9 -5.01 21.04 2.82
CA ILE A 9 -5.29 20.40 1.53
C ILE A 9 -4.02 19.71 1.00
N GLY A 10 -4.13 18.43 0.62
CA GLY A 10 -3.05 17.66 -0.01
C GLY A 10 -2.07 16.99 0.97
N GLU A 11 -2.48 16.82 2.23
CA GLU A 11 -1.63 16.32 3.30
C GLU A 11 -1.91 14.84 3.63
N THR A 12 -0.94 14.18 4.27
CA THR A 12 -1.08 12.82 4.79
C THR A 12 -1.53 12.85 6.26
N ARG A 13 -2.52 12.03 6.61
CA ARG A 13 -3.11 11.96 7.94
C ARG A 13 -3.13 10.53 8.46
N VAL A 14 -2.81 10.34 9.75
CA VAL A 14 -3.01 9.07 10.44
C VAL A 14 -4.39 9.04 11.08
N SER A 15 -5.17 8.02 10.71
CA SER A 15 -6.54 7.80 11.17
C SER A 15 -6.66 6.41 11.80
N THR A 16 -7.35 6.32 12.93
CA THR A 16 -7.71 5.05 13.58
C THR A 16 -9.18 4.69 13.35
N THR A 17 -9.95 5.58 12.72
CA THR A 17 -11.36 5.36 12.37
C THR A 17 -11.51 4.79 10.97
N ASP A 18 -10.50 4.99 10.11
CA ASP A 18 -10.45 4.45 8.75
C ASP A 18 -9.62 3.15 8.76
N PRO A 19 -10.20 1.97 8.44
CA PRO A 19 -9.50 0.69 8.53
C PRO A 19 -8.53 0.42 7.37
N TYR A 20 -8.51 1.29 6.34
CA TYR A 20 -7.67 1.19 5.16
C TYR A 20 -7.07 2.55 4.82
N ILE A 21 -5.96 2.54 4.08
CA ILE A 21 -5.38 3.76 3.52
C ILE A 21 -6.34 4.34 2.48
N VAL A 22 -6.71 5.60 2.67
CA VAL A 22 -7.51 6.38 1.71
C VAL A 22 -6.58 7.33 0.97
N LEU A 23 -6.63 7.30 -0.36
CA LEU A 23 -5.78 8.10 -1.23
C LEU A 23 -6.65 8.95 -2.17
N GLU A 24 -6.15 10.14 -2.51
CA GLU A 24 -6.71 10.92 -3.61
C GLU A 24 -6.66 10.08 -4.90
N SER A 25 -7.67 10.23 -5.76
CA SER A 25 -7.89 9.34 -6.89
C SER A 25 -6.72 9.26 -7.89
N SER A 26 -5.99 10.35 -8.12
CA SER A 26 -4.79 10.32 -8.96
C SER A 26 -3.65 9.55 -8.30
N ILE A 27 -3.39 9.78 -7.01
CA ILE A 27 -2.37 9.06 -6.22
C ILE A 27 -2.70 7.57 -6.17
N TYR A 28 -3.96 7.21 -5.90
CA TYR A 28 -4.44 5.83 -5.89
C TYR A 28 -4.13 5.12 -7.22
N ARG A 29 -4.48 5.74 -8.35
CA ARG A 29 -4.24 5.13 -9.67
C ARG A 29 -2.76 4.91 -9.96
N PHE A 30 -1.90 5.87 -9.61
CA PHE A 30 -0.46 5.74 -9.81
C PHE A 30 0.14 4.65 -8.93
N LEU A 31 -0.18 4.66 -7.62
CA LEU A 31 0.36 3.70 -6.67
C LEU A 31 -0.10 2.27 -7.01
N VAL A 32 -1.39 2.06 -7.29
CA VAL A 32 -1.93 0.75 -7.66
C VAL A 32 -1.29 0.22 -8.93
N ARG A 33 -1.09 1.07 -9.95
CA ARG A 33 -0.43 0.66 -11.19
C ARG A 33 1.03 0.26 -10.96
N ALA A 34 1.77 1.03 -10.16
CA ALA A 34 3.15 0.71 -9.82
C ALA A 34 3.23 -0.60 -9.02
N PHE A 35 2.38 -0.74 -8.00
CA PHE A 35 2.29 -1.96 -7.20
C PHE A 35 1.93 -3.17 -8.07
N GLU A 36 0.99 -3.03 -9.01
CA GLU A 36 0.62 -4.11 -9.94
C GLU A 36 1.81 -4.54 -10.81
N ILE A 37 2.58 -3.59 -11.35
CA ILE A 37 3.76 -3.90 -12.16
C ILE A 37 4.79 -4.68 -11.35
N GLU A 38 5.04 -4.30 -10.11
CA GLU A 38 6.03 -4.95 -9.25
C GLU A 38 5.53 -6.30 -8.72
N VAL A 39 4.29 -6.39 -8.24
CA VAL A 39 3.76 -7.62 -7.63
C VAL A 39 3.63 -8.74 -8.66
N MET A 40 3.34 -8.42 -9.91
CA MET A 40 3.25 -9.40 -11.01
C MET A 40 4.61 -9.95 -11.44
N LYS A 41 5.74 -9.39 -10.98
CA LYS A 41 7.07 -10.02 -11.13
C LYS A 41 7.24 -11.20 -10.18
N THR A 42 6.40 -11.30 -9.15
CA THR A 42 6.43 -12.42 -8.20
C THR A 42 5.95 -13.69 -8.90
N PRO A 43 6.74 -14.78 -8.87
CA PRO A 43 6.36 -16.02 -9.54
C PRO A 43 4.99 -16.52 -9.08
N ARG A 44 4.15 -16.93 -10.04
CA ARG A 44 2.81 -17.49 -9.81
C ARG A 44 1.79 -16.52 -9.19
N MET A 45 2.09 -15.22 -9.12
CA MET A 45 1.11 -14.20 -8.73
C MET A 45 -0.06 -14.16 -9.72
N LYS A 46 -1.29 -14.11 -9.19
CA LYS A 46 -2.51 -14.05 -9.98
C LYS A 46 -3.44 -12.99 -9.41
N LYS A 47 -4.10 -12.25 -10.30
CA LYS A 47 -5.22 -11.38 -9.92
C LYS A 47 -6.42 -12.22 -9.50
N ALA A 48 -7.08 -11.80 -8.43
CA ALA A 48 -8.36 -12.31 -7.99
C ALA A 48 -9.48 -11.34 -8.33
N ALA A 49 -10.73 -11.79 -8.21
CA ALA A 49 -11.88 -10.90 -8.29
C ALA A 49 -11.82 -9.85 -7.17
N ALA A 50 -12.30 -8.64 -7.47
CA ALA A 50 -12.45 -7.59 -6.48
C ALA A 50 -13.36 -8.05 -5.32
N ALA A 51 -13.02 -7.64 -4.09
CA ALA A 51 -13.73 -8.04 -2.89
C ALA A 51 -14.09 -6.80 -2.05
N ALA A 52 -15.38 -6.62 -1.78
CA ALA A 52 -15.92 -5.47 -1.04
C ALA A 52 -15.42 -4.12 -1.59
N LEU A 53 -14.75 -3.32 -0.76
CA LEU A 53 -14.20 -2.00 -1.12
C LEU A 53 -12.84 -2.08 -1.83
N LEU A 54 -12.26 -3.28 -1.96
CA LEU A 54 -10.94 -3.50 -2.56
C LEU A 54 -11.08 -3.87 -4.04
N LYS A 55 -10.49 -3.05 -4.91
CA LYS A 55 -10.54 -3.24 -6.37
C LYS A 55 -9.39 -4.09 -6.93
N ASN A 56 -8.27 -4.14 -6.22
CA ASN A 56 -7.05 -4.84 -6.64
C ASN A 56 -6.78 -5.96 -5.64
N CYS A 57 -7.22 -7.16 -5.99
CA CYS A 57 -7.07 -8.35 -5.17
C CYS A 57 -6.18 -9.35 -5.91
N TYR A 58 -5.44 -10.15 -5.14
CA TYR A 58 -4.51 -11.15 -5.64
C TYR A 58 -4.72 -12.46 -4.88
N GLU A 59 -4.52 -13.58 -5.57
CA GLU A 59 -4.53 -14.88 -4.92
C GLU A 59 -3.31 -15.02 -4.02
N LYS A 60 -3.51 -15.38 -2.75
CA LYS A 60 -2.40 -15.65 -1.82
C LYS A 60 -1.48 -16.77 -2.34
N GLY A 61 -2.05 -17.81 -2.94
CA GLY A 61 -1.31 -18.95 -3.48
C GLY A 61 -0.27 -19.52 -2.50
N ASP A 62 0.91 -19.82 -3.05
CA ASP A 62 2.09 -20.29 -2.30
C ASP A 62 3.08 -19.15 -2.02
N LEU A 63 2.60 -17.91 -1.86
CA LEU A 63 3.50 -16.78 -1.61
C LEU A 63 4.30 -17.01 -0.32
N PRO A 64 5.64 -16.85 -0.36
CA PRO A 64 6.47 -16.98 0.82
C PRO A 64 6.01 -16.04 1.93
N MET A 65 6.08 -16.50 3.17
CA MET A 65 5.75 -15.71 4.36
C MET A 65 6.98 -15.56 5.24
N SER A 66 7.24 -14.34 5.70
CA SER A 66 8.32 -13.98 6.61
C SER A 66 7.76 -13.26 7.85
N LEU A 67 8.65 -12.77 8.72
CA LEU A 67 8.26 -11.88 9.82
C LEU A 67 7.64 -10.56 9.33
N SER A 68 7.99 -10.09 8.13
CA SER A 68 7.38 -8.91 7.49
C SER A 68 6.11 -9.23 6.70
N GLY A 69 5.63 -10.49 6.73
CA GLY A 69 4.38 -10.92 6.10
C GLY A 69 4.58 -11.63 4.78
N LEU A 70 3.55 -11.56 3.91
CA LEU A 70 3.62 -12.15 2.57
C LEU A 70 4.67 -11.43 1.73
N SER A 71 5.39 -12.18 0.92
CA SER A 71 6.38 -11.66 -0.02
C SER A 71 5.69 -10.93 -1.17
N VAL A 72 5.37 -9.66 -0.93
CA VAL A 72 4.80 -8.70 -1.87
C VAL A 72 5.68 -7.44 -1.87
N PRO A 73 5.55 -6.55 -2.88
CA PRO A 73 6.32 -5.30 -2.89
C PRO A 73 6.09 -4.47 -1.62
N GLU A 74 7.16 -4.01 -1.01
CA GLU A 74 7.12 -3.08 0.12
C GLU A 74 6.77 -1.67 -0.39
N ILE A 75 6.01 -0.91 0.38
CA ILE A 75 5.67 0.48 0.07
C ILE A 75 6.37 1.38 1.07
N ALA A 76 7.27 2.24 0.60
CA ALA A 76 7.94 3.22 1.45
C ALA A 76 7.30 4.60 1.30
N LEU A 77 6.77 5.16 2.39
CA LEU A 77 6.39 6.57 2.48
C LEU A 77 7.63 7.36 2.91
N VAL A 78 8.23 8.07 1.95
CA VAL A 78 9.42 8.92 2.20
C VAL A 78 8.95 10.29 2.67
N PHE A 79 9.53 10.79 3.76
CA PHE A 79 9.20 12.10 4.34
C PHE A 79 10.25 13.14 3.95
N GLU A 80 10.91 13.75 4.93
CA GLU A 80 11.81 14.89 4.73
C GLU A 80 13.01 14.57 3.83
N ASN A 81 13.48 13.33 3.86
CA ASN A 81 14.58 12.82 3.03
C ASN A 81 14.50 11.29 2.90
N ALA A 82 15.37 10.73 2.07
CA ALA A 82 15.38 9.29 1.76
C ALA A 82 15.62 8.38 2.97
N ASP A 83 16.27 8.90 4.03
CA ASP A 83 16.58 8.14 5.24
C ASP A 83 15.41 8.14 6.25
N VAL A 84 14.48 9.09 6.12
CA VAL A 84 13.29 9.18 6.97
C VAL A 84 12.08 8.64 6.19
N LYS A 85 11.79 7.36 6.43
CA LYS A 85 10.69 6.65 5.75
C LYS A 85 9.85 5.79 6.71
N TRP A 86 8.59 5.60 6.33
CA TRP A 86 7.70 4.60 6.93
C TRP A 86 7.47 3.50 5.91
N ASP A 87 8.01 2.32 6.19
CA ASP A 87 7.83 1.13 5.38
C ASP A 87 6.53 0.40 5.75
N ILE A 88 5.74 0.07 4.75
CA ILE A 88 4.52 -0.73 4.83
C ILE A 88 4.84 -2.08 4.20
N TYR A 89 4.76 -3.14 5.02
CA TYR A 89 5.10 -4.50 4.63
C TYR A 89 3.84 -5.32 4.35
N GLY A 90 4.01 -6.52 3.80
CA GLY A 90 2.91 -7.43 3.47
C GLY A 90 2.11 -7.98 4.65
N VAL A 91 2.48 -7.65 5.89
CA VAL A 91 1.74 -7.97 7.12
C VAL A 91 0.80 -6.85 7.59
N ASN A 92 0.95 -5.65 7.03
CA ASN A 92 0.11 -4.48 7.32
C ASN A 92 -1.14 -4.48 6.44
#